data_AF-A0A7S1UF10-F1
#
_entry.id   AF-A0A7S1UF10-F1
#
_cell.length_a   1.000
_cell.length_b   1.000
_cell.length_c   1.000
_cell.angle_alpha   90.00
_cell.angle_beta   90.00
_cell.angle_gamma   90.00
#
_symmetry.space_group_name_H-M   'P 1'
#
loop_
_entity.id
_entity.type
_entity.pdbx_description
1 polymer ?
#
loop_
_entity_poly.entity_id
_entity_poly.type
_entity_poly.pdbx_seq_one_letter_code
_entity_poly.pdbx_strand_id
1 'polypeptide(L)'
;MAVRAAAPRALALALLVLARGAGALKVVIAGGTGPFGQRVAAALSSHEVTLLTRNAFLAASPSRVTEVFGWVGESYLRAHPHVSLRDWDGGDLTDITGSDWLRWQDDALSGADVVINLVGGYTPQRPMAAGRLSRESLRFSPDALQVSVAPTAAALKALTPGMAEVKMARVDECERAAQKCRNNLCLRLDADLDAGCAAVLEAVENAAAAVKA
;
A
#
# COMPACT_ATOMS: atom_id res chain seq x y z
N MET A 1 0.53 16.55 60.57
CA MET A 1 1.03 16.73 59.20
C MET A 1 0.63 15.52 58.38
N ALA A 2 -0.31 15.68 57.44
CA ALA A 2 -0.79 14.58 56.59
C ALA A 2 -0.12 14.64 55.22
N VAL A 3 0.65 13.60 54.87
CA VAL A 3 1.28 13.43 53.56
C VAL A 3 0.20 12.96 52.59
N ARG A 4 -0.25 13.83 51.69
CA ARG A 4 -1.15 13.45 50.58
C ARG A 4 -0.32 12.72 49.52
N ALA A 5 -0.51 11.41 49.41
CA ALA A 5 0.05 10.60 48.33
C ALA A 5 -0.62 10.97 46.99
N ALA A 6 0.02 11.88 46.24
CA ALA A 6 -0.39 12.24 44.89
C ALA A 6 0.34 11.36 43.87
N ALA A 7 -0.09 10.11 43.69
CA ALA A 7 0.36 9.30 42.54
C ALA A 7 -0.55 8.10 42.26
N PRO A 8 -1.66 8.29 41.50
CA PRO A 8 -2.07 7.24 40.58
C PRO A 8 -2.39 7.74 39.15
N ARG A 9 -2.49 9.05 38.92
CA ARG A 9 -2.92 9.60 37.62
C ARG A 9 -1.85 9.51 36.53
N ALA A 10 -0.58 9.69 36.86
CA ALA A 10 0.52 9.60 35.88
C ALA A 10 0.77 8.15 35.43
N LEU A 11 0.63 7.18 36.34
CA LEU A 11 0.77 5.76 36.02
C LEU A 11 -0.41 5.25 35.17
N ALA A 12 -1.63 5.69 35.47
CA ALA A 12 -2.81 5.36 34.67
C ALA A 12 -2.76 5.96 33.25
N LEU A 13 -2.22 7.17 33.08
CA LEU A 13 -2.06 7.79 31.76
C LEU A 13 -0.94 7.11 30.95
N ALA A 14 0.18 6.76 31.59
CA ALA A 14 1.26 5.98 30.95
C ALA A 14 0.80 4.57 30.54
N LEU A 15 -0.01 3.91 31.38
CA LEU A 15 -0.62 2.61 31.05
C LEU A 15 -1.67 2.73 29.94
N LEU A 16 -2.42 3.84 29.82
CA LEU A 16 -3.36 4.05 28.72
C LEU A 16 -2.65 4.29 27.37
N VAL A 17 -1.50 4.98 27.40
CA VAL A 17 -0.64 5.19 26.22
C VAL A 17 0.05 3.88 25.81
N LEU A 18 0.43 3.04 26.78
CA LEU A 18 0.99 1.70 26.53
C LEU A 18 -0.08 0.65 26.15
N ALA A 19 -1.35 0.83 26.59
CA ALA A 19 -2.47 -0.05 26.28
C ALA A 19 -3.20 0.32 24.98
N ARG A 20 -2.90 1.48 24.37
CA ARG A 20 -3.10 1.69 22.93
C ARG A 20 -2.06 0.88 22.15
N GLY A 21 -2.03 -0.44 22.39
CA GLY A 21 -1.41 -1.38 21.48
C GLY A 21 -2.01 -1.07 20.12
N ALA A 22 -1.15 -0.70 19.17
CA ALA A 22 -1.62 -0.37 17.85
C ALA A 22 -2.29 -1.61 17.28
N GLY A 23 -3.64 -1.63 17.28
CA GLY A 23 -4.39 -2.66 16.56
C GLY A 23 -3.79 -2.79 15.16
N ALA A 24 -3.49 -4.02 14.78
CA ALA A 24 -2.95 -4.32 13.47
C ALA A 24 -3.91 -3.76 12.42
N LEU A 25 -3.40 -2.89 11.54
CA LEU A 25 -4.18 -2.39 10.41
C LEU A 25 -4.29 -3.48 9.35
N LYS A 26 -5.38 -3.43 8.58
CA LYS A 26 -5.52 -4.17 7.33
C LYS A 26 -5.03 -3.31 6.18
N VAL A 27 -3.83 -3.63 5.69
CA VAL A 27 -3.16 -2.90 4.62
C VAL A 27 -3.25 -3.69 3.32
N VAL A 28 -3.77 -3.06 2.27
CA VAL A 28 -3.84 -3.65 0.92
C VAL A 28 -2.83 -2.95 0.02
N ILE A 29 -1.97 -3.69 -0.65
CA ILE A 29 -0.91 -3.13 -1.50
C ILE A 29 -1.06 -3.64 -2.93
N ALA A 30 -1.40 -2.74 -3.86
CA ALA A 30 -1.33 -3.03 -5.28
C ALA A 30 0.08 -2.76 -5.82
N GLY A 31 0.63 -3.67 -6.63
CA GLY A 31 2.02 -3.59 -7.08
C GLY A 31 3.04 -4.04 -6.01
N GLY A 32 2.56 -4.73 -4.97
CA GLY A 32 3.37 -5.23 -3.85
C GLY A 32 4.45 -6.25 -4.23
N THR A 33 4.33 -6.90 -5.39
CA THR A 33 5.30 -7.91 -5.85
C THR A 33 6.59 -7.32 -6.43
N GLY A 34 6.64 -6.00 -6.68
CA GLY A 34 7.87 -5.32 -7.11
C GLY A 34 8.86 -5.10 -5.96
N PRO A 35 10.13 -4.75 -6.25
CA PRO A 35 11.16 -4.58 -5.22
C PRO A 35 10.80 -3.57 -4.12
N PHE A 36 10.18 -2.46 -4.49
CA PHE A 36 9.72 -1.44 -3.53
C PHE A 36 8.56 -1.95 -2.68
N GLY A 37 7.57 -2.59 -3.30
CA GLY A 37 6.40 -3.15 -2.62
C GLY A 37 6.76 -4.23 -1.60
N GLN A 38 7.74 -5.08 -1.92
CA GLN A 38 8.26 -6.09 -0.99
C GLN A 38 8.90 -5.45 0.24
N ARG A 39 9.71 -4.40 0.06
CA ARG A 39 10.32 -3.68 1.19
C ARG A 39 9.27 -3.06 2.10
N VAL A 40 8.27 -2.39 1.51
CA VAL A 40 7.15 -1.81 2.25
C VAL A 40 6.39 -2.90 3.01
N ALA A 41 6.01 -4.00 2.35
CA ALA A 41 5.26 -5.10 2.96
C ALA A 41 6.03 -5.78 4.12
N ALA A 42 7.34 -5.99 3.95
CA ALA A 42 8.19 -6.55 4.99
C ALA A 42 8.28 -5.63 6.22
N ALA A 43 8.37 -4.32 5.99
CA ALA A 43 8.50 -3.33 7.05
C ALA A 43 7.20 -3.11 7.85
N LEU A 44 6.03 -3.40 7.27
CA LEU A 44 4.71 -3.34 7.94
C LEU A 44 4.41 -4.61 8.78
N SER A 45 5.41 -5.13 9.50
CA SER A 45 5.33 -6.40 10.26
C SER A 45 4.32 -6.42 11.42
N SER A 46 3.86 -5.25 11.86
CA SER A 46 2.83 -5.06 12.90
C SER A 46 1.40 -5.07 12.33
N HIS A 47 1.22 -5.29 11.03
CA HIS A 47 -0.05 -5.15 10.31
C HIS A 47 -0.37 -6.38 9.47
N GLU A 48 -1.64 -6.59 9.16
CA GLU A 48 -2.07 -7.60 8.19
C GLU A 48 -1.92 -7.00 6.80
N VAL A 49 -1.07 -7.60 5.96
CA VAL A 49 -0.76 -7.07 4.63
C VAL A 49 -1.28 -8.01 3.56
N THR A 50 -2.10 -7.50 2.65
CA THR A 50 -2.55 -8.22 1.45
C THR A 50 -1.91 -7.61 0.21
N LEU A 51 -1.08 -8.37 -0.50
CA LEU A 51 -0.53 -7.94 -1.78
C LEU A 51 -1.49 -8.34 -2.90
N LEU A 52 -1.97 -7.35 -3.65
CA LEU A 52 -2.73 -7.61 -4.86
C LEU A 52 -1.77 -7.98 -5.98
N THR A 53 -1.96 -9.18 -6.51
CA THR A 53 -1.12 -9.78 -7.54
C THR A 53 -1.93 -10.15 -8.76
N ARG A 54 -1.25 -10.35 -9.88
CA ARG A 54 -1.89 -10.86 -11.09
C ARG A 54 -2.30 -12.32 -10.95
N ASN A 55 -1.43 -13.09 -10.32
CA ASN A 55 -1.59 -14.50 -10.09
C ASN A 55 -0.75 -14.88 -8.86
N ALA A 56 -1.41 -15.29 -7.79
CA ALA A 56 -0.83 -15.51 -6.48
C ALA A 56 0.02 -16.78 -6.48
N PHE A 57 -0.42 -17.80 -7.23
CA PHE A 57 0.36 -19.02 -7.44
C PHE A 57 1.71 -18.71 -8.10
N LEU A 58 1.71 -17.91 -9.17
CA LEU A 58 2.92 -17.48 -9.85
C LEU A 58 3.77 -16.55 -8.96
N ALA A 59 3.15 -15.59 -8.28
CA ALA A 59 3.87 -14.68 -7.39
C ALA A 59 4.54 -15.41 -6.20
N ALA A 60 3.98 -16.54 -5.75
CA ALA A 60 4.59 -17.40 -4.73
C ALA A 60 5.65 -18.37 -5.30
N SER A 61 5.59 -18.72 -6.59
CA SER A 61 6.48 -19.72 -7.21
C SER A 61 7.46 -19.10 -8.22
N PRO A 62 8.68 -18.70 -7.81
CA PRO A 62 9.62 -17.97 -8.66
C PRO A 62 10.14 -18.79 -9.85
N SER A 63 10.14 -20.12 -9.76
CA SER A 63 10.62 -21.02 -10.81
C SER A 63 9.75 -21.05 -12.08
N ARG A 64 8.67 -20.27 -12.14
CA ARG A 64 7.70 -20.27 -13.26
C ARG A 64 7.38 -18.88 -13.82
N VAL A 65 8.11 -17.83 -13.45
CA VAL A 65 7.71 -16.44 -13.72
C VAL A 65 8.82 -15.62 -14.39
N THR A 66 8.44 -14.80 -15.37
CA THR A 66 9.31 -13.76 -15.96
C THR A 66 9.25 -12.48 -15.13
N GLU A 67 10.32 -11.68 -15.11
CA GLU A 67 10.43 -10.39 -14.37
C GLU A 67 9.23 -9.45 -14.53
N VAL A 68 8.49 -9.61 -15.63
CA VAL A 68 7.31 -8.83 -16.01
C VAL A 68 6.12 -8.98 -15.06
N PHE A 69 5.96 -10.10 -14.36
CA PHE A 69 4.83 -10.31 -13.45
C PHE A 69 5.14 -9.92 -12.00
N GLY A 70 6.41 -9.83 -11.64
CA GLY A 70 6.86 -9.72 -10.24
C GLY A 70 6.57 -10.99 -9.44
N TRP A 71 7.42 -11.30 -8.46
CA TRP A 71 7.24 -12.43 -7.55
C TRP A 71 7.83 -12.08 -6.20
N VAL A 72 7.28 -12.69 -5.15
CA VAL A 72 7.84 -12.61 -3.79
C VAL A 72 8.51 -13.92 -3.40
N GLY A 73 7.95 -15.06 -3.83
CA GLY A 73 8.46 -16.39 -3.52
C GLY A 73 7.98 -16.95 -2.17
N GLU A 74 7.86 -18.27 -2.09
CA GLU A 74 7.45 -18.97 -0.85
C GLU A 74 8.38 -18.68 0.34
N SER A 75 9.69 -18.54 0.11
CA SER A 75 10.64 -18.20 1.18
C SER A 75 10.34 -16.84 1.80
N TYR A 76 9.93 -15.87 0.99
CA TYR A 76 9.53 -14.56 1.46
C TYR A 76 8.25 -14.66 2.30
N LEU A 77 7.23 -15.36 1.80
CA LEU A 77 5.96 -15.53 2.52
C LEU A 77 6.13 -16.27 3.85
N ARG A 78 7.01 -17.28 3.89
CA ARG A 78 7.36 -17.96 5.15
C ARG A 78 8.07 -17.06 6.15
N ALA A 79 8.92 -16.14 5.68
CA ALA A 79 9.61 -15.18 6.53
C ALA A 79 8.70 -14.02 7.00
N HIS A 80 7.59 -13.77 6.30
CA HIS A 80 6.66 -12.67 6.55
C HIS A 80 5.22 -13.21 6.64
N PRO A 81 4.86 -13.94 7.71
CA PRO A 81 3.56 -14.62 7.82
C PRO A 81 2.37 -13.65 7.91
N HIS A 82 2.62 -12.37 8.16
CA HIS A 82 1.62 -11.30 8.12
C HIS A 82 1.25 -10.86 6.69
N VAL A 83 2.00 -11.33 5.69
CA VAL A 83 1.78 -11.01 4.27
C VAL A 83 1.03 -12.14 3.59
N SER A 84 -0.10 -11.81 2.96
CA SER A 84 -0.86 -12.71 2.09
C SER A 84 -0.90 -12.20 0.65
N LEU A 85 -1.24 -13.08 -0.29
CA LEU A 85 -1.40 -12.74 -1.71
C LEU A 85 -2.87 -12.88 -2.11
N ARG A 86 -3.37 -11.95 -2.91
CA ARG A 86 -4.71 -12.03 -3.51
C ARG A 86 -4.68 -11.68 -4.99
N ASP A 87 -5.34 -12.48 -5.81
CA ASP A 87 -5.50 -12.19 -7.24
C ASP A 87 -6.46 -11.04 -7.46
N TRP A 88 -6.10 -10.09 -8.33
CA TRP A 88 -7.00 -8.99 -8.74
C TRP A 88 -7.14 -8.80 -10.25
N ASP A 89 -6.27 -9.46 -11.04
CA ASP A 89 -6.08 -9.25 -12.48
C ASP A 89 -6.11 -10.61 -13.24
N GLY A 90 -6.21 -11.74 -12.54
CA GLY A 90 -6.41 -13.07 -13.16
C GLY A 90 -5.26 -13.57 -14.06
N GLY A 91 -4.23 -12.75 -14.32
CA GLY A 91 -3.04 -13.09 -15.11
C GLY A 91 -3.04 -12.53 -16.53
N ASP A 92 -4.10 -11.84 -16.98
CA ASP A 92 -4.19 -11.33 -18.35
C ASP A 92 -3.75 -9.86 -18.46
N LEU A 93 -2.62 -9.63 -19.14
CA LEU A 93 -2.07 -8.29 -19.37
C LEU A 93 -3.01 -7.37 -20.16
N THR A 94 -3.98 -7.95 -20.89
CA THR A 94 -4.93 -7.24 -21.74
C THR A 94 -6.27 -6.96 -21.05
N ASP A 95 -6.60 -7.69 -19.98
CA ASP A 95 -7.87 -7.54 -19.26
C ASP A 95 -7.71 -7.32 -17.74
N ILE A 96 -6.89 -6.32 -17.39
CA ILE A 96 -6.67 -5.87 -16.01
C ILE A 96 -7.96 -5.35 -15.34
N THR A 97 -8.99 -5.08 -16.13
CA THR A 97 -10.24 -4.44 -15.68
C THR A 97 -11.48 -5.32 -15.68
N GLY A 98 -11.52 -6.45 -16.41
CA GLY A 98 -12.72 -7.27 -16.59
C GLY A 98 -12.95 -8.37 -15.55
N SER A 99 -11.97 -8.65 -14.68
CA SER A 99 -12.02 -9.78 -13.75
C SER A 99 -12.86 -9.54 -12.47
N ASP A 100 -13.97 -8.80 -12.53
CA ASP A 100 -14.88 -8.60 -11.38
C ASP A 100 -15.46 -9.93 -10.84
N TRP A 101 -15.54 -10.97 -11.68
CA TRP A 101 -15.96 -12.31 -11.28
C TRP A 101 -15.07 -12.94 -10.20
N LEU A 102 -13.81 -12.48 -10.07
CA LEU A 102 -12.91 -12.92 -9.01
C LEU A 102 -13.26 -12.36 -7.64
N ARG A 103 -14.14 -11.34 -7.54
CA ARG A 103 -14.58 -10.74 -6.28
C ARG A 103 -13.45 -10.31 -5.33
N TRP A 104 -12.30 -9.95 -5.90
CA TRP A 104 -11.12 -9.57 -5.12
C TRP A 104 -11.37 -8.33 -4.27
N GLN A 105 -12.27 -7.45 -4.71
CA GLN A 105 -12.66 -6.25 -3.97
C GLN A 105 -13.37 -6.62 -2.67
N ASP A 106 -14.28 -7.60 -2.72
CA ASP A 106 -14.99 -8.08 -1.54
C ASP A 106 -14.00 -8.65 -0.52
N ASP A 107 -13.03 -9.45 -0.98
CA ASP A 107 -12.10 -10.14 -0.09
C ASP A 107 -11.01 -9.22 0.47
N ALA A 108 -10.42 -8.38 -0.38
CA ALA A 108 -9.24 -7.60 -0.02
C ALA A 108 -9.60 -6.19 0.48
N LEU A 109 -10.61 -5.54 -0.12
CA LEU A 109 -10.92 -4.14 0.20
C LEU A 109 -11.95 -4.00 1.32
N SER A 110 -12.70 -5.05 1.67
CA SER A 110 -13.68 -4.96 2.75
C SER A 110 -12.99 -4.85 4.12
N GLY A 111 -13.18 -3.71 4.78
CA GLY A 111 -12.55 -3.41 6.06
C GLY A 111 -11.06 -3.12 5.96
N ALA A 112 -10.55 -2.75 4.79
CA ALA A 112 -9.19 -2.24 4.65
C ALA A 112 -9.08 -0.88 5.37
N ASP A 113 -8.05 -0.70 6.19
CA ASP A 113 -7.75 0.57 6.84
C ASP A 113 -6.87 1.44 5.94
N VAL A 114 -5.98 0.80 5.18
CA VAL A 114 -5.05 1.48 4.27
C VAL A 114 -4.97 0.74 2.94
N VAL A 115 -5.01 1.48 1.83
CA VAL A 115 -4.82 0.97 0.49
C VAL A 115 -3.65 1.71 -0.17
N ILE A 116 -2.57 0.98 -0.42
CA ILE A 116 -1.34 1.51 -1.01
C ILE A 116 -1.31 1.15 -2.51
N ASN A 117 -1.25 2.17 -3.35
CA ASN A 117 -1.15 2.04 -4.79
C ASN A 117 0.31 2.23 -5.24
N LEU A 118 0.99 1.11 -5.47
CA LEU A 118 2.33 1.03 -6.05
C LEU A 118 2.30 0.51 -7.49
N VAL A 119 1.16 0.63 -8.19
CA VAL A 119 1.02 0.13 -9.56
C VAL A 119 1.97 0.87 -10.49
N GLY A 120 3.11 0.24 -10.76
CA GLY A 120 4.16 0.74 -11.65
C GLY A 120 3.91 0.45 -13.14
N GLY A 121 4.89 0.83 -13.97
CA GLY A 121 4.87 0.64 -15.42
C GLY A 121 4.07 1.72 -16.17
N TYR A 122 4.39 1.98 -17.44
CA TYR A 122 3.86 3.13 -18.19
C TYR A 122 3.00 2.71 -19.38
N THR A 123 2.16 1.71 -19.18
CA THR A 123 1.21 1.26 -20.20
C THR A 123 -0.18 1.89 -19.93
N PRO A 124 -1.03 2.06 -20.96
CA PRO A 124 -2.37 2.63 -20.81
C PRO A 124 -3.25 1.91 -19.78
N GLN A 125 -3.01 0.62 -19.53
CA GLN A 125 -3.75 -0.18 -18.56
C GLN A 125 -3.42 0.18 -17.10
N ARG A 126 -2.25 0.78 -16.82
CA ARG A 126 -1.82 1.07 -15.45
C ARG A 126 -2.60 2.23 -14.80
N PRO A 127 -2.87 3.35 -15.50
CA PRO A 127 -3.85 4.33 -15.04
C PRO A 127 -5.24 3.72 -14.78
N MET A 128 -5.71 2.84 -15.66
CA MET A 128 -7.01 2.17 -15.46
C MET A 128 -7.04 1.31 -14.19
N ALA A 129 -5.98 0.55 -13.94
CA ALA A 129 -5.83 -0.24 -12.71
C ALA A 129 -5.77 0.64 -11.45
N ALA A 130 -4.98 1.73 -11.49
CA ALA A 130 -4.88 2.69 -10.39
C ALA A 130 -6.24 3.35 -10.10
N GLY A 131 -6.93 3.84 -11.13
CA GLY A 131 -8.25 4.45 -10.99
C GLY A 131 -9.32 3.47 -10.50
N ARG A 132 -9.26 2.20 -10.96
CA ARG A 132 -10.14 1.13 -10.46
C ARG A 132 -9.89 0.85 -8.99
N LEU A 133 -8.64 0.69 -8.56
CA LEU A 133 -8.29 0.49 -7.15
C LEU A 133 -8.83 1.62 -6.27
N SER A 134 -8.61 2.87 -6.67
CA SER A 134 -9.09 4.02 -5.92
C SER A 134 -10.60 4.11 -5.84
N ARG A 135 -11.32 3.81 -6.93
CA ARG A 135 -12.78 3.81 -6.93
C ARG A 135 -13.36 2.67 -6.08
N GLU A 136 -12.85 1.45 -6.25
CA GLU A 136 -13.38 0.30 -5.50
C GLU A 136 -13.00 0.38 -4.02
N SER A 137 -11.82 0.89 -3.66
CA SER A 137 -11.46 1.09 -2.25
C SER A 137 -12.42 2.04 -1.56
N LEU A 138 -12.79 3.17 -2.17
CA LEU A 138 -13.80 4.08 -1.62
C LEU A 138 -15.19 3.45 -1.50
N ARG A 139 -15.51 2.49 -2.37
CA ARG A 139 -16.80 1.80 -2.33
C ARG A 139 -16.86 0.79 -1.18
N PHE A 140 -15.80 0.02 -0.96
CA PHE A 140 -15.77 -1.07 0.02
C PHE A 140 -15.27 -0.64 1.40
N SER A 141 -14.42 0.38 1.45
CA SER A 141 -13.88 0.99 2.67
C SER A 141 -13.73 2.51 2.48
N PRO A 142 -14.84 3.28 2.58
CA PRO A 142 -14.85 4.72 2.33
C PRO A 142 -13.92 5.52 3.25
N ASP A 143 -13.64 4.98 4.44
CA ASP A 143 -12.78 5.60 5.44
C ASP A 143 -11.31 5.19 5.32
N ALA A 144 -10.98 4.25 4.42
CA ALA A 144 -9.60 3.80 4.23
C ALA A 144 -8.70 4.95 3.77
N LEU A 145 -7.49 5.02 4.34
CA LEU A 145 -6.44 5.87 3.80
C LEU A 145 -5.92 5.28 2.49
N GLN A 146 -6.02 6.03 1.41
CA GLN A 146 -5.38 5.71 0.15
C GLN A 146 -4.02 6.39 0.06
N VAL A 147 -2.97 5.60 -0.11
CA VAL A 147 -1.61 6.11 -0.33
C VAL A 147 -1.20 5.77 -1.75
N SER A 148 -1.12 6.78 -2.62
CA SER A 148 -0.60 6.62 -3.97
C SER A 148 0.85 7.08 -4.02
N VAL A 149 1.73 6.26 -4.61
CA VAL A 149 3.15 6.59 -4.73
C VAL A 149 3.51 6.94 -6.16
N ALA A 150 4.16 8.07 -6.36
CA ALA A 150 4.58 8.55 -7.66
C ALA A 150 6.04 9.05 -7.64
N PRO A 151 6.85 8.77 -8.68
CA PRO A 151 8.25 9.20 -8.72
C PRO A 151 8.37 10.71 -8.94
N THR A 152 9.30 11.38 -8.28
CA THR A 152 9.60 12.81 -8.56
C THR A 152 9.95 13.02 -10.04
N ALA A 153 9.80 14.24 -10.54
CA ALA A 153 10.18 14.56 -11.92
C ALA A 153 11.67 14.25 -12.20
N ALA A 154 12.53 14.51 -11.20
CA ALA A 154 13.96 14.18 -11.26
C ALA A 154 14.19 12.66 -11.35
N ALA A 155 13.56 11.88 -10.47
CA ALA A 155 13.64 10.42 -10.51
C ALA A 155 13.07 9.86 -11.82
N LEU A 156 11.96 10.39 -12.31
CA LEU A 156 11.33 9.98 -13.55
C LEU A 156 12.24 10.22 -14.77
N LYS A 157 12.93 11.39 -14.81
CA LYS A 157 13.90 11.72 -15.85
C LYS A 157 15.12 10.79 -15.80
N ALA A 158 15.60 10.45 -14.61
CA ALA A 158 16.71 9.52 -14.44
C ALA A 158 16.35 8.09 -14.84
N LEU A 159 15.16 7.61 -14.45
CA LEU A 159 14.71 6.24 -14.72
C LEU A 159 14.25 6.05 -16.17
N THR A 160 13.76 7.11 -16.83
CA THR A 160 13.13 7.00 -18.15
C THR A 160 13.50 8.17 -19.07
N PRO A 161 14.78 8.26 -19.50
CA PRO A 161 15.22 9.32 -20.41
C PRO A 161 14.36 9.37 -21.68
N GLY A 162 13.94 10.58 -22.08
CA GLY A 162 13.15 10.80 -23.30
C GLY A 162 11.65 10.51 -23.20
N MET A 163 11.17 9.93 -22.08
CA MET A 163 9.73 9.65 -21.87
C MET A 163 9.15 10.33 -20.63
N ALA A 164 9.93 11.18 -19.95
CA ALA A 164 9.53 11.78 -18.68
C ALA A 164 8.23 12.59 -18.81
N GLU A 165 8.10 13.43 -19.84
CA GLU A 165 6.91 14.27 -20.04
C GLU A 165 5.62 13.45 -20.21
N VAL A 166 5.67 12.39 -21.02
CA VAL A 166 4.53 11.47 -21.23
C VAL A 166 4.13 10.80 -19.91
N LYS A 167 5.10 10.56 -19.04
CA LYS A 167 4.93 9.84 -17.78
C LYS A 167 4.54 10.76 -16.62
N MET A 168 4.77 12.07 -16.73
CA MET A 168 4.32 13.08 -15.77
C MET A 168 2.79 13.19 -15.70
N ALA A 169 2.06 12.88 -16.77
CA ALA A 169 0.60 12.88 -16.73
C ALA A 169 0.00 11.98 -15.61
N ARG A 170 0.69 10.89 -15.26
CA ARG A 170 0.28 10.00 -14.15
C ARG A 170 0.57 10.59 -12.77
N VAL A 171 1.66 11.34 -12.66
CA VAL A 171 1.98 12.11 -11.45
C VAL A 171 0.86 13.09 -11.18
N ASP A 172 0.47 13.85 -12.19
CA ASP A 172 -0.58 14.86 -12.08
C ASP A 172 -1.92 14.22 -11.69
N GLU A 173 -2.20 13.00 -12.18
CA GLU A 173 -3.37 12.24 -11.77
C GLU A 173 -3.34 11.84 -10.29
N CYS A 174 -2.21 11.35 -9.79
CA CYS A 174 -2.01 11.05 -8.36
C CYS A 174 -2.23 12.29 -7.50
N GLU A 175 -1.62 13.42 -7.87
CA GLU A 175 -1.72 14.68 -7.13
C GLU A 175 -3.15 15.23 -7.16
N ARG A 176 -3.82 15.20 -8.31
CA ARG A 176 -5.24 15.62 -8.43
C ARG A 176 -6.17 14.74 -7.60
N ALA A 177 -5.92 13.43 -7.53
CA ALA A 177 -6.72 12.53 -6.71
C ALA A 177 -6.57 12.85 -5.22
N ALA A 178 -5.34 13.08 -4.75
CA ALA A 178 -5.05 13.48 -3.37
C ALA A 178 -5.72 14.81 -2.98
N GLN A 179 -5.80 15.78 -3.91
CA GLN A 179 -6.46 17.07 -3.65
C GLN A 179 -7.99 16.96 -3.54
N LYS A 180 -8.61 16.00 -4.24
CA LYS A 180 -10.08 15.88 -4.33
C LYS A 180 -10.69 14.91 -3.34
N CYS A 181 -9.92 13.93 -2.86
CA CYS A 181 -10.42 12.85 -2.01
C CYS A 181 -9.91 13.02 -0.58
N ARG A 182 -10.83 13.02 0.40
CA ARG A 182 -10.55 13.30 1.82
C ARG A 182 -9.45 12.42 2.43
N ASN A 183 -9.46 11.13 2.09
CA ASN A 183 -8.56 10.13 2.66
C ASN A 183 -7.53 9.67 1.60
N ASN A 184 -7.02 10.58 0.77
CA ASN A 184 -6.06 10.23 -0.26
C ASN A 184 -4.78 11.06 -0.13
N LEU A 185 -3.64 10.38 -0.10
CA LEU A 185 -2.31 10.94 0.00
C LEU A 185 -1.50 10.53 -1.23
N CYS A 186 -0.92 11.51 -1.92
CA CYS A 186 0.05 11.26 -2.99
C CYS A 186 1.47 11.52 -2.47
N LEU A 187 2.27 10.47 -2.34
CA LEU A 187 3.68 10.54 -1.94
C LEU A 187 4.57 10.67 -3.17
N ARG A 188 5.40 11.72 -3.21
CA ARG A 188 6.38 11.98 -4.26
C ARG A 188 7.73 11.47 -3.80
N LEU A 189 8.21 10.37 -4.39
CA LEU A 189 9.42 9.69 -3.93
C LEU A 189 10.53 9.73 -4.98
N ASP A 190 11.76 9.89 -4.53
CA ASP A 190 12.94 9.74 -5.38
C ASP A 190 13.25 8.24 -5.62
N ALA A 191 14.34 7.96 -6.33
CA ALA A 191 14.77 6.58 -6.61
C ALA A 191 15.36 5.85 -5.39
N ASP A 192 15.50 6.53 -4.25
CA ASP A 192 15.92 5.92 -2.99
C ASP A 192 14.77 5.11 -2.37
N LEU A 193 14.89 3.79 -2.46
CA LEU A 193 13.87 2.86 -1.97
C LEU A 193 13.74 2.87 -0.44
N ASP A 194 14.81 3.16 0.30
CA ASP A 194 14.78 3.09 1.76
C ASP A 194 14.12 4.34 2.34
N ALA A 195 14.49 5.52 1.82
CA ALA A 195 13.79 6.76 2.13
C ALA A 195 12.31 6.69 1.74
N GLY A 196 12.03 6.13 0.56
CA GLY A 196 10.65 5.93 0.10
C GLY A 196 9.85 4.98 1.00
N CYS A 197 10.47 3.90 1.47
CA CYS A 197 9.85 2.95 2.39
C CYS A 197 9.49 3.65 3.71
N ALA A 198 10.43 4.40 4.29
CA ALA A 198 10.21 5.16 5.51
C ALA A 198 9.02 6.13 5.40
N ALA A 199 8.90 6.85 4.28
CA ALA A 199 7.79 7.78 4.04
C ALA A 199 6.43 7.06 3.97
N VAL A 200 6.37 5.89 3.34
CA VAL A 200 5.14 5.08 3.30
C VAL A 200 4.78 4.57 4.70
N LEU A 201 5.77 4.10 5.48
CA LEU A 201 5.53 3.63 6.85
C LEU A 201 5.01 4.75 7.74
N GLU A 202 5.61 5.93 7.67
CA GLU A 202 5.16 7.10 8.43
C GLU A 202 3.69 7.44 8.10
N ALA A 203 3.31 7.41 6.82
CA ALA A 203 1.93 7.62 6.42
C ALA A 203 0.97 6.57 7.02
N VAL A 204 1.35 5.30 7.02
CA VAL A 204 0.54 4.21 7.59
C VAL A 204 0.41 4.36 9.11
N GLU A 205 1.50 4.64 9.82
CA GLU A 205 1.49 4.80 11.28
C GLU A 205 0.71 6.03 11.73
N ASN A 206 0.78 7.12 10.98
CA ASN A 206 -0.06 8.29 11.20
C ASN A 206 -1.55 7.97 11.01
N ALA A 207 -1.89 7.15 10.02
CA ALA A 207 -3.26 6.64 9.85
C ALA A 207 -3.69 5.77 11.04
N ALA A 208 -2.79 4.88 11.48
CA ALA A 208 -3.01 4.00 12.62
C ALA A 208 -3.26 4.77 13.92
N ALA A 209 -2.62 5.94 14.08
CA ALA A 209 -2.84 6.84 15.20
C ALA A 209 -4.20 7.56 15.10
N ALA A 210 -4.59 7.99 13.90
CA ALA A 210 -5.85 8.70 13.66
C ALA A 210 -7.09 7.83 13.87
N VAL A 211 -7.06 6.56 13.45
CA VAL A 211 -8.16 5.60 13.67
C VAL A 211 -8.41 5.33 15.16
N LYS A 212 -7.39 5.50 16.01
CA LYS A 212 -7.45 5.23 17.45
C LYS A 212 -7.77 6.46 18.30
N ALA A 213 -7.82 7.64 17.69
CA ALA A 213 -8.06 8.92 18.36
C ALA A 213 -9.56 9.18 18.50
#